data_AF-A0AA37CXQ8-F1
#
_entry.id   AF-A0AA37CXQ8-F1
#
_cell.length_a   1.000
_cell.length_b   1.000
_cell.length_c   1.000
_cell.angle_alpha   90.00
_cell.angle_beta   90.00
_cell.angle_gamma   90.00
#
_symmetry.space_group_name_H-M   'P 1'
#
loop_
_entity.id
_entity.type
_entity.pdbx_description
1 polymer ?
#
loop_
_entity_poly.entity_id
_entity_poly.type
_entity_poly.pdbx_seq_one_letter_code
_entity_poly.pdbx_strand_id
1 'polypeptide(L)'
;MFNPDVSAAVVAAKFCRVVIYPAVRGWCGERVQLEVADEIDALGHTDQQRGAGHWLVQSTTPEQVAEEAARLRAAPVLVLRCDASFGAVDNFVVEGLANQ
;
A
#
# COMPACT_ATOMS: atom_id res chain seq x y z
N MET A 1 9.85 -10.77 3.23
CA MET A 1 10.96 -9.81 3.28
C MET A 1 10.94 -9.01 1.99
N PHE A 2 11.05 -7.68 2.07
CA PHE A 2 11.11 -6.84 0.88
C PHE A 2 12.44 -7.01 0.15
N ASN A 3 12.40 -7.02 -1.17
CA ASN A 3 13.62 -6.95 -1.96
C ASN A 3 14.16 -5.49 -1.94
N PRO A 4 15.42 -5.27 -2.35
CA PRO A 4 16.02 -3.93 -2.30
C PRO A 4 15.24 -2.86 -3.07
N ASP A 5 14.64 -3.21 -4.22
CA ASP A 5 13.89 -2.27 -5.05
C ASP A 5 12.60 -1.81 -4.36
N VAL A 6 11.87 -2.74 -3.75
CA VAL A 6 10.67 -2.45 -2.96
C VAL A 6 11.05 -1.57 -1.78
N SER A 7 12.12 -1.91 -1.05
CA SER A 7 12.59 -1.10 0.07
C SER A 7 12.96 0.33 -0.37
N ALA A 8 13.65 0.48 -1.50
CA ALA A 8 14.02 1.80 -2.04
C ALA A 8 12.79 2.62 -2.45
N ALA A 9 11.82 2.00 -3.13
CA ALA A 9 10.58 2.66 -3.51
C ALA A 9 9.74 3.06 -2.29
N VAL A 10 9.66 2.18 -1.29
CA VAL A 10 9.02 2.45 -0.01
C VAL A 10 9.70 3.59 0.72
N VAL A 11 11.02 3.76 0.66
CA VAL A 11 11.70 4.90 1.29
C VAL A 11 11.47 6.20 0.51
N ALA A 12 11.47 6.13 -0.83
CA ALA A 12 11.42 7.31 -1.69
C ALA A 12 10.03 7.96 -1.79
N ALA A 13 8.96 7.17 -1.78
CA ALA A 13 7.62 7.66 -2.07
C ALA A 13 7.09 8.66 -1.02
N LYS A 14 6.18 9.54 -1.40
CA LYS A 14 5.48 10.42 -0.42
C LYS A 14 4.32 9.70 0.27
N PHE A 15 3.60 8.87 -0.46
CA PHE A 15 2.46 8.10 0.02
C PHE A 15 2.79 6.60 -0.02
N CYS A 16 2.38 5.88 1.01
CA CYS A 16 2.55 4.43 1.12
C CYS A 16 1.36 3.86 1.89
N ARG A 17 0.74 2.80 1.36
CA ARG A 17 -0.34 2.06 2.03
C ARG A 17 -0.30 0.58 1.70
N VAL A 18 -0.91 -0.21 2.56
CA VAL A 18 -1.21 -1.62 2.31
C VAL A 18 -2.69 -1.76 2.02
N VAL A 19 -3.03 -2.43 0.93
CA VAL A 19 -4.41 -2.73 0.54
C VAL A 19 -4.63 -4.23 0.50
N ILE A 20 -5.69 -4.68 1.15
CA ILE A 20 -6.15 -6.06 1.14
C ILE A 20 -7.34 -6.13 0.19
N TYR A 21 -7.15 -6.77 -0.97
CA TYR A 21 -8.22 -7.03 -1.92
C TYR A 21 -8.90 -8.37 -1.59
N PRO A 22 -10.23 -8.45 -1.71
CA PRO A 22 -10.97 -9.65 -1.39
C PRO A 22 -10.64 -10.76 -2.40
N ALA A 23 -10.90 -12.00 -2.00
CA ALA A 23 -10.78 -13.13 -2.91
C ALA A 23 -11.74 -12.97 -4.09
N VAL A 24 -11.18 -12.85 -5.30
CA VAL A 24 -11.95 -12.79 -6.55
C VAL A 24 -11.85 -14.13 -7.28
N ARG A 25 -12.90 -14.48 -8.04
CA ARG A 25 -12.95 -15.73 -8.79
C ARG A 25 -11.75 -15.84 -9.74
N GLY A 26 -10.97 -16.92 -9.60
CA GLY A 26 -9.72 -17.14 -10.35
C GLY A 26 -8.44 -16.87 -9.56
N TRP A 27 -8.54 -16.45 -8.29
CA TRP A 27 -7.40 -16.22 -7.40
C TRP A 27 -7.56 -17.03 -6.10
N CYS A 28 -6.45 -17.55 -5.57
CA CYS A 28 -6.44 -18.25 -4.28
C CYS A 28 -6.35 -17.23 -3.13
N GLY A 29 -7.51 -16.78 -2.64
CA GLY A 29 -7.61 -16.02 -1.39
C GLY A 29 -7.46 -14.51 -1.53
N GLU A 30 -7.35 -13.84 -0.38
CA GLU A 30 -7.14 -12.40 -0.28
C GLU A 30 -5.77 -11.99 -0.85
N ARG A 31 -5.70 -10.80 -1.45
CA ARG A 31 -4.50 -10.26 -2.06
C ARG A 31 -4.01 -9.04 -1.29
N VAL A 32 -2.80 -9.13 -0.76
CA VAL A 32 -2.14 -8.00 -0.06
C VAL A 32 -1.24 -7.26 -1.03
N GLN A 33 -1.50 -5.97 -1.20
CA GLN A 33 -0.77 -5.11 -2.13
C GLN A 33 -0.15 -3.95 -1.37
N LEU A 34 1.16 -3.75 -1.55
CA LEU A 34 1.86 -2.56 -1.10
C LEU A 34 1.83 -1.53 -2.21
N GLU A 35 1.27 -0.37 -1.95
CA GLU A 35 1.10 0.71 -2.92
C GLU A 35 1.93 1.92 -2.49
N VAL A 36 2.71 2.47 -3.40
CA VAL A 36 3.53 3.66 -3.18
C VAL A 36 3.30 4.66 -4.31
N ALA A 37 3.36 5.95 -4.01
CA ALA A 37 3.26 7.01 -5.00
C ALA A 37 3.79 8.34 -4.47
N ASP A 38 4.14 9.26 -5.38
CA ASP A 38 4.44 10.64 -5.01
C ASP A 38 3.20 11.53 -4.93
N GLU A 39 2.09 11.08 -5.49
CA GLU A 39 0.78 11.75 -5.46
C GLU A 39 -0.28 10.76 -4.98
N ILE A 40 -1.21 11.21 -4.13
CA ILE A 40 -2.18 10.32 -3.49
C ILE A 40 -3.17 9.68 -4.49
N ASP A 41 -3.49 10.41 -5.57
CA ASP A 41 -4.38 9.95 -6.66
C ASP A 41 -3.74 8.86 -7.53
N ALA A 42 -2.42 8.72 -7.50
CA ALA A 42 -1.68 7.71 -8.24
C ALA A 42 -1.53 6.36 -7.49
N LEU A 43 -1.97 6.28 -6.22
CA LEU A 43 -1.98 5.02 -5.47
C LEU A 43 -2.86 3.97 -6.16
N GLY A 44 -2.38 2.72 -6.18
CA GLY A 44 -3.06 1.60 -6.85
C GLY A 44 -2.77 1.50 -8.36
N HIS A 45 -2.10 2.49 -8.94
CA HIS A 45 -1.65 2.48 -10.33
C HIS A 45 -0.14 2.23 -10.43
N THR A 46 0.32 1.92 -11.65
CA THR A 46 1.74 1.92 -11.98
C THR A 46 1.98 3.08 -12.94
N ASP A 47 2.68 4.10 -12.48
CA ASP A 47 3.02 5.29 -13.26
C ASP A 47 4.46 5.73 -12.94
N GLN A 48 5.37 5.46 -13.88
CA GLN A 48 6.78 5.81 -13.74
C GLN A 48 7.03 7.32 -13.67
N GLN A 49 6.18 8.14 -14.30
CA GLN A 49 6.34 9.60 -14.27
C GLN A 49 5.98 10.18 -12.89
N ARG A 50 5.07 9.52 -12.16
CA ARG A 50 4.58 9.93 -10.84
C ARG A 50 5.18 9.12 -9.67
N GLY A 51 6.25 8.36 -9.93
CA GLY A 51 6.87 7.49 -8.93
C GLY A 51 5.92 6.45 -8.33
N ALA A 52 4.85 6.11 -9.04
CA ALA A 52 3.79 5.24 -8.54
C ALA A 52 4.02 3.79 -8.94
N GLY A 53 3.85 2.89 -7.98
CA GLY A 53 4.01 1.47 -8.20
C GLY A 53 3.31 0.66 -7.12
N HIS A 54 3.08 -0.61 -7.42
CA HIS A 54 2.52 -1.54 -6.47
C HIS A 54 3.13 -2.92 -6.58
N TRP A 55 3.25 -3.60 -5.45
CA TRP A 55 3.78 -4.95 -5.36
C TRP A 55 2.81 -5.87 -4.65
N LEU A 56 2.62 -7.04 -5.23
CA LEU A 56 1.96 -8.15 -4.56
C LEU A 56 2.89 -8.68 -3.46
N VAL A 57 2.43 -8.66 -2.22
CA VAL A 57 3.19 -9.21 -1.10
C VAL A 57 2.63 -10.58 -0.75
N GLN A 58 3.47 -11.60 -0.83
CA GLN A 58 3.08 -13.00 -0.60
C GLN A 58 3.59 -13.50 0.77
N SER A 59 2.88 -14.46 1.35
CA SER A 59 3.32 -15.25 2.51
C SER A 59 3.57 -14.46 3.81
N THR A 60 2.87 -13.36 4.03
CA THR A 60 2.94 -12.54 5.24
C THR A 60 1.59 -11.85 5.48
N THR A 61 1.32 -11.42 6.71
CA THR A 61 0.06 -10.74 7.04
C THR A 61 0.12 -9.27 6.65
N PRO A 62 -1.02 -8.61 6.34
CA PRO A 62 -1.07 -7.19 6.04
C PRO A 62 -0.40 -6.30 7.09
N GLU A 63 -0.53 -6.68 8.37
CA GLU A 63 0.04 -5.96 9.51
C GLU A 63 1.56 -6.02 9.51
N GLN A 64 2.14 -7.18 9.19
CA GLN A 64 3.60 -7.33 9.07
C GLN A 64 4.16 -6.50 7.90
N VAL A 65 3.41 -6.43 6.79
CA VAL A 65 3.78 -5.56 5.65
C VAL A 65 3.77 -4.10 6.06
N ALA A 66 2.72 -3.67 6.77
CA ALA A 66 2.59 -2.30 7.25
C ALA A 66 3.68 -1.95 8.27
N GLU A 67 4.02 -2.86 9.19
CA GLU A 67 5.08 -2.65 10.18
C GLU A 67 6.46 -2.50 9.51
N GLU A 68 6.79 -3.35 8.55
CA GLU A 68 8.05 -3.24 7.79
C GLU A 68 8.10 -1.93 6.99
N ALA A 69 7.03 -1.60 6.28
CA ALA A 69 6.96 -0.37 5.51
C ALA A 69 7.04 0.87 6.40
N ALA A 70 6.39 0.84 7.58
CA ALA A 70 6.43 1.92 8.54
C ALA A 70 7.82 2.10 9.15
N ARG A 71 8.51 1.00 9.46
CA ARG A 71 9.90 1.00 9.92
C ARG A 71 10.83 1.62 8.88
N LEU A 72 10.73 1.21 7.61
CA LEU A 72 11.57 1.74 6.53
C LEU A 72 11.35 3.24 6.30
N ARG A 73 10.11 3.70 6.44
CA ARG A 73 9.73 5.10 6.21
C ARG A 73 9.86 6.01 7.43
N ALA A 74 10.04 5.44 8.62
CA ALA A 74 9.89 6.14 9.90
C ALA A 74 8.55 6.91 10.01
N ALA A 75 7.48 6.37 9.42
CA ALA A 75 6.15 6.97 9.39
C ALA A 75 5.06 5.89 9.34
N PRO A 76 3.87 6.11 9.92
CA PRO A 76 2.79 5.12 9.90
C PRO A 76 2.31 4.82 8.47
N VAL A 77 1.96 3.55 8.22
CA VAL A 77 1.43 3.08 6.95
C VAL A 77 0.01 2.56 7.18
N LEU A 78 -0.95 3.08 6.42
CA LEU A 78 -2.35 2.69 6.53
C LEU A 78 -2.58 1.29 5.94
N VAL A 79 -3.40 0.49 6.61
CA VAL A 79 -3.90 -0.79 6.09
C VAL A 79 -5.38 -0.62 5.76
N LEU A 80 -5.72 -0.80 4.49
CA LEU A 80 -7.09 -0.67 3.98
C LEU A 80 -7.57 -2.03 3.48
N ARG A 81 -8.86 -2.30 3.65
CA ARG A 81 -9.54 -3.40 2.96
C ARG A 81 -10.29 -2.80 1.78
N CYS A 82 -10.03 -3.31 0.58
CA CYS A 82 -10.80 -2.94 -0.59
C CYS A 82 -12.14 -3.67 -0.51
N ASP A 83 -13.24 -2.93 -0.53
CA ASP A 83 -14.55 -3.57 -0.57
C ASP A 83 -14.79 -4.16 -1.96
N ALA A 84 -15.54 -5.27 -2.04
CA ALA A 84 -15.84 -5.96 -3.29
C ALA A 84 -16.71 -5.12 -4.27
N SER A 85 -17.20 -3.98 -3.81
CA SER A 85 -18.00 -3.03 -4.57
C SER A 85 -17.08 -2.07 -5.32
N PHE A 86 -16.58 -2.50 -6.47
CA PHE A 86 -15.69 -1.76 -7.38
C PHE A 86 -14.25 -1.60 -6.85
N GLY A 87 -13.28 -1.95 -7.71
CA GLY A 87 -11.84 -1.92 -7.41
C GLY A 87 -11.23 -0.52 -7.23
N ALA A 88 -11.96 0.40 -6.60
CA ALA A 88 -11.48 1.71 -6.17
C ALA A 88 -11.29 1.66 -4.65
N VAL A 89 -10.04 1.82 -4.21
CA VAL A 89 -9.74 2.06 -2.79
C VAL A 89 -9.87 3.55 -2.58
N ASP A 90 -10.83 3.98 -1.75
CA ASP A 90 -11.00 5.40 -1.46
C ASP A 90 -9.74 5.98 -0.81
N ASN A 91 -9.20 7.03 -1.43
CA ASN A 91 -8.03 7.77 -0.96
C ASN A 91 -8.41 8.74 0.17
N PHE A 92 -9.13 8.27 1.19
CA PHE A 92 -9.42 9.12 2.35
C PHE A 92 -8.11 9.52 3.03
N VAL A 93 -7.83 10.82 3.01
CA VAL A 93 -6.79 11.41 3.84
C VAL A 93 -7.28 11.29 5.29
N VAL A 94 -6.56 10.53 6.13
CA VAL A 94 -6.69 10.69 7.57
C VAL A 94 -6.02 12.02 7.92
N GLU A 95 -6.68 13.14 7.62
CA GLU A 95 -6.33 14.44 8.22
C GLU A 95 -6.78 14.38 9.68
N GLY A 96 -5.91 13.93 10.58
CA GLY A 96 -6.33 13.83 11.98
C GLY A 96 -5.41 13.09 12.94
N LEU A 97 -4.09 13.29 12.88
CA LEU A 97 -3.22 13.11 14.05
C LEU A 97 -2.27 14.30 14.21
N ALA A 98 -2.83 15.50 14.12
CA ALA A 98 -2.27 16.69 14.75
C ALA A 98 -3.16 17.04 15.95
N ASN A 99 -2.75 16.55 17.12
CA ASN A 99 -3.00 17.08 18.48
C ASN A 99 -3.13 15.92 19.47
N GLN A 100 -2.04 15.64 20.19
CA GLN A 100 -2.02 15.60 21.65
C GLN A 100 -0.66 16.07 22.16
#